data_AF-A0AAU7BSM8-F1
#
_entry.id   AF-A0AAU7BSM8-F1
#
_cell.length_a   1.000
_cell.length_b   1.000
_cell.length_c   1.000
_cell.angle_alpha   90.00
_cell.angle_beta   90.00
_cell.angle_gamma   90.00
#
_symmetry.space_group_name_H-M   'P 1'
#
loop_
_entity.id
_entity.type
_entity.pdbx_description
1 polymer ?
#
loop_
_entity_poly.entity_id
_entity_poly.type
_entity_poly.pdbx_seq_one_letter_code
_entity_poly.pdbx_strand_id
1 'polypeptide(L)'
;MVEIYSKALNSSILVDRLIGKIKGKCNGPTIVFFGGIHGNEMAGVFALKEAFEKINPNQVTGTIYGISGNLNALKNNQRYIDEDLNRVWLKENLSQLKSKTKLNCEEAEQQELYNILKQILKEDEGPFYFIDLHTTSSKTLPFITINDALINRKFSSLFPVPIVLGVEEYLDGPLLSYINQLGYVSLGFESGQHDDLNSISNNVAFIFLSLVYAKALEKESVKNYDAYYSTLASESNQNKEIFEVVYLHRLNGEDFKMIPNFKSFQNVKKGEQLATAKNKTINSPYTAKIFMPLYQTKGNEGFFIIKKIHPFFLKISEIIRKMKLDTLITILPGITWMDKEKGVLRVNLKVAKYLAKQIFHLFGYRNKQKNTTYMLLFNRERTSKKEMYKHLKWYKKVS
;
A
#
# COMPACT_ATOMS: atom_id res chain seq x y z
N MET A 1 9.50 -7.93 -23.34
CA MET A 1 8.33 -7.18 -23.81
C MET A 1 7.10 -8.06 -23.90
N VAL A 2 5.96 -7.58 -23.39
CA VAL A 2 4.64 -8.21 -23.52
C VAL A 2 3.65 -7.18 -24.09
N GLU A 3 2.71 -7.64 -24.91
CA GLU A 3 1.59 -6.82 -25.35
C GLU A 3 0.45 -6.94 -24.34
N ILE A 4 -0.11 -5.81 -23.92
CA ILE A 4 -1.24 -5.75 -23.00
C ILE A 4 -2.34 -4.87 -23.60
N TYR A 5 -3.60 -5.23 -23.34
CA TYR A 5 -4.78 -4.54 -23.85
C TYR A 5 -5.62 -3.99 -22.70
N SER A 6 -5.86 -2.67 -22.69
CA SER A 6 -6.77 -2.03 -21.75
C SER A 6 -8.17 -1.99 -22.32
N LYS A 7 -9.13 -2.62 -21.62
CA LYS A 7 -10.56 -2.52 -21.94
C LYS A 7 -11.06 -1.09 -21.81
N ALA A 8 -10.57 -0.35 -20.82
CA ALA A 8 -10.98 1.02 -20.56
C ALA A 8 -10.64 1.94 -21.75
N LEU A 9 -9.41 1.82 -22.29
CA LEU A 9 -8.94 2.65 -23.41
C LEU A 9 -9.23 2.04 -24.80
N ASN A 10 -9.65 0.78 -24.84
CA ASN A 10 -9.76 -0.01 -26.08
C ASN A 10 -8.47 0.05 -26.92
N SER A 11 -7.31 -0.10 -26.28
CA SER A 11 -6.00 0.05 -26.91
C SER A 11 -4.97 -0.94 -26.35
N SER A 12 -4.03 -1.36 -27.21
CA SER A 12 -2.89 -2.19 -26.80
C SER A 12 -1.61 -1.37 -26.68
N ILE A 13 -0.75 -1.75 -25.73
CA ILE A 13 0.61 -1.23 -25.61
C ILE A 13 1.61 -2.37 -25.41
N LEU A 14 2.82 -2.18 -25.93
CA LEU A 14 3.97 -2.99 -25.57
C LEU A 14 4.60 -2.47 -24.28
N VAL A 15 4.95 -3.40 -23.39
CA VAL A 15 5.45 -3.14 -22.04
C VAL A 15 6.63 -4.05 -21.73
N ASP A 16 7.70 -3.46 -21.19
CA ASP A 16 8.84 -4.17 -20.62
C ASP A 16 8.83 -4.09 -19.09
N ARG A 17 9.66 -4.90 -18.44
CA ARG A 17 9.92 -4.82 -17.00
C ARG A 17 10.18 -3.39 -16.54
N LEU A 18 11.06 -2.69 -17.24
CA LEU A 18 11.36 -1.28 -17.02
C LEU A 18 10.56 -0.47 -18.04
N ILE A 19 9.45 0.12 -17.60
CA ILE A 19 8.62 1.02 -18.42
C ILE A 19 9.42 2.27 -18.78
N GLY A 20 10.21 2.77 -17.83
CA GLY A 20 11.08 3.90 -18.05
C GLY A 20 12.02 4.17 -16.88
N LYS A 21 13.15 4.81 -17.19
CA LYS A 21 14.11 5.36 -16.23
C LYS A 21 14.50 6.75 -16.69
N ILE A 22 14.30 7.75 -15.83
CA ILE A 22 14.78 9.11 -16.07
C ILE A 22 15.72 9.47 -14.94
N LYS A 23 16.99 9.72 -15.27
CA LYS A 23 17.98 10.23 -14.33
C LYS A 23 18.23 11.70 -14.63
N GLY A 24 17.92 12.55 -13.65
CA GLY A 24 18.17 13.98 -13.70
C GLY A 24 19.66 14.32 -13.65
N LYS A 25 19.99 15.57 -13.98
CA LYS A 25 21.39 16.07 -13.92
C LYS A 25 21.88 16.27 -12.48
N CYS A 26 20.97 16.67 -11.60
CA CYS A 26 21.27 16.92 -10.19
C CYS A 26 20.91 15.71 -9.33
N ASN A 27 21.72 15.46 -8.31
CA ASN A 27 21.37 14.48 -7.26
C ASN A 27 20.06 14.90 -6.57
N GLY A 28 19.29 13.91 -6.14
CA GLY A 28 17.93 14.14 -5.65
C GLY A 28 17.26 12.86 -5.18
N PRO A 29 15.93 12.88 -5.00
CA PRO A 29 15.20 11.70 -4.56
C PRO A 29 15.26 10.58 -5.61
N THR A 30 15.16 9.34 -5.14
CA THR A 30 14.90 8.20 -6.03
C THR A 30 13.47 7.72 -5.81
N ILE A 31 12.65 7.82 -6.85
CA ILE A 31 11.23 7.45 -6.80
C ILE A 31 11.01 6.27 -7.73
N VAL A 32 10.43 5.21 -7.17
CA VAL A 32 10.14 3.97 -7.87
C VAL A 32 8.64 3.73 -7.85
N PHE A 33 8.03 3.71 -9.03
CA PHE A 33 6.65 3.32 -9.22
C PHE A 33 6.58 1.88 -9.74
N PHE A 34 5.75 1.06 -9.11
CA PHE A 34 5.35 -0.24 -9.60
C PHE A 34 3.94 -0.16 -10.18
N GLY A 35 3.72 -0.78 -11.33
CA GLY A 35 2.40 -0.94 -11.94
C GLY A 35 2.19 -2.39 -12.38
N GLY A 36 0.97 -2.90 -12.21
CA GLY A 36 0.65 -4.26 -12.67
C GLY A 36 1.31 -5.36 -11.84
N ILE A 37 1.45 -5.17 -10.53
CA ILE A 37 1.80 -6.27 -9.61
C ILE A 37 0.75 -7.38 -9.69
N HIS A 38 -0.53 -7.00 -9.82
CA HIS A 38 -1.57 -7.89 -10.31
C HIS A 38 -1.83 -7.61 -11.79
N GLY A 39 -1.91 -8.66 -12.62
CA GLY A 39 -1.96 -8.52 -14.08
C GLY A 39 -3.28 -8.02 -14.65
N ASN A 40 -4.38 -8.09 -13.89
CA ASN A 40 -5.68 -7.53 -14.26
C ASN A 40 -5.81 -6.03 -13.89
N GLU A 41 -4.76 -5.42 -13.34
CA GLU A 41 -4.75 -4.04 -12.86
C GLU A 41 -3.88 -3.15 -13.75
N MET A 42 -4.29 -3.02 -15.02
CA MET A 42 -3.45 -2.40 -16.05
C MET A 42 -3.35 -0.88 -15.94
N ALA A 43 -4.29 -0.21 -15.25
CA ALA A 43 -4.38 1.24 -15.20
C ALA A 43 -3.07 1.93 -14.77
N GLY A 44 -2.36 1.36 -13.79
CA GLY A 44 -1.06 1.87 -13.34
C GLY A 44 0.03 1.78 -14.41
N VAL A 45 0.04 0.72 -15.22
CA VAL A 45 1.02 0.53 -16.30
C VAL A 45 0.81 1.54 -17.43
N PHE A 46 -0.44 1.75 -17.84
CA PHE A 46 -0.80 2.75 -18.85
C PHE A 46 -0.47 4.17 -18.36
N ALA A 47 -0.84 4.49 -17.11
CA ALA A 47 -0.54 5.79 -16.52
C ALA A 47 0.97 6.06 -16.41
N LEU A 48 1.77 5.04 -16.10
CA LEU A 48 3.23 5.18 -16.09
C LEU A 48 3.76 5.49 -17.49
N LYS A 49 3.30 4.76 -18.52
CA LYS A 49 3.73 5.03 -19.91
C LYS A 49 3.41 6.48 -20.31
N GLU A 50 2.18 6.92 -20.06
CA GLU A 50 1.74 8.29 -20.33
C GLU A 50 2.55 9.33 -19.53
N ALA A 51 2.84 9.07 -18.25
CA ALA A 51 3.62 9.99 -17.43
C ALA A 51 5.05 10.12 -17.94
N PHE A 52 5.71 9.01 -18.30
CA PHE A 52 7.08 9.03 -18.82
C PHE A 52 7.20 9.77 -20.16
N GLU A 53 6.18 9.71 -21.01
CA GLU A 53 6.12 10.52 -22.25
C GLU A 53 6.00 12.02 -21.98
N LYS A 54 5.40 12.41 -20.84
CA LYS A 54 5.14 13.81 -20.46
C LYS A 54 6.24 14.42 -19.61
N ILE A 55 7.10 13.63 -18.96
CA ILE A 55 8.18 14.12 -18.11
C ILE A 55 9.34 14.61 -18.98
N ASN A 56 9.70 15.88 -18.84
CA ASN A 56 10.91 16.41 -19.46
C ASN A 56 12.15 16.02 -18.62
N PRO A 57 13.09 15.21 -19.16
CA PRO A 57 14.26 14.75 -18.41
C PRO A 57 15.14 15.89 -17.86
N ASN A 58 15.17 17.04 -18.53
CA ASN A 58 15.98 18.19 -18.12
C ASN A 58 15.45 18.89 -16.85
N GLN A 59 14.20 18.63 -16.46
CA GLN A 59 13.57 19.20 -15.27
C GLN A 59 13.63 18.27 -14.05
N VAL A 60 14.10 17.03 -14.25
CA VAL A 60 14.14 16.03 -13.19
C VAL A 60 15.36 16.26 -12.29
N THR A 61 15.12 16.17 -10.98
CA THR A 61 16.13 16.08 -9.93
C THR A 61 16.09 14.69 -9.30
N GLY A 62 17.22 13.99 -9.23
CA GLY A 62 17.28 12.59 -8.79
C GLY A 62 16.93 11.58 -9.89
N THR A 63 16.33 10.44 -9.52
CA THR A 63 16.03 9.35 -10.45
C THR A 63 14.57 8.90 -10.32
N ILE A 64 13.89 8.72 -11.45
CA ILE A 64 12.51 8.23 -11.54
C ILE A 64 12.52 6.88 -12.26
N TYR A 65 11.90 5.88 -11.66
CA TYR A 65 11.72 4.53 -12.22
C TYR A 65 10.23 4.20 -12.36
N GLY A 66 9.85 3.64 -13.52
CA GLY A 66 8.58 2.98 -13.75
C GLY A 66 8.84 1.51 -14.03
N ILE A 67 8.30 0.63 -13.18
CA ILE A 67 8.56 -0.81 -13.21
C ILE A 67 7.23 -1.56 -13.34
N SER A 68 7.16 -2.48 -14.29
CA SER A 68 6.05 -3.43 -14.41
C SER A 68 6.22 -4.60 -13.45
N GLY A 69 5.13 -5.02 -12.81
CA GLY A 69 5.10 -6.01 -11.76
C GLY A 69 5.10 -7.46 -12.25
N ASN A 70 3.97 -8.01 -12.69
CA ASN A 70 3.86 -9.39 -13.14
C ASN A 70 3.63 -9.44 -14.65
N LEU A 71 4.69 -9.57 -15.45
CA LEU A 71 4.60 -9.52 -16.91
C LEU A 71 3.77 -10.66 -17.48
N ASN A 72 3.92 -11.87 -16.92
CA ASN A 72 3.14 -13.03 -17.34
C ASN A 72 1.64 -12.85 -17.04
N ALA A 73 1.28 -12.39 -15.85
CA ALA A 73 -0.12 -12.15 -15.50
C ALA A 73 -0.73 -10.98 -16.29
N LEU A 74 0.06 -9.92 -16.53
CA LEU A 74 -0.33 -8.77 -17.37
C LEU A 74 -0.71 -9.21 -18.78
N LYS A 75 0.14 -10.03 -19.42
CA LYS A 75 -0.11 -10.59 -20.75
C LYS A 75 -1.42 -11.39 -20.82
N ASN A 76 -1.75 -12.11 -19.74
CA ASN A 76 -2.95 -12.95 -19.68
C ASN A 76 -4.18 -12.23 -19.12
N ASN A 77 -4.07 -10.95 -18.75
CA ASN A 77 -5.12 -10.19 -18.06
C ASN A 77 -5.69 -10.96 -16.84
N GLN A 78 -4.82 -11.54 -16.04
CA GLN A 78 -5.16 -12.31 -14.85
C GLN A 78 -4.54 -11.66 -13.62
N ARG A 79 -5.15 -11.79 -12.44
CA ARG A 79 -4.57 -11.30 -11.19
C ARG A 79 -3.16 -11.85 -10.96
N TYR A 80 -3.02 -13.16 -11.13
CA TYR A 80 -1.77 -13.92 -11.07
C TYR A 80 -1.96 -15.27 -11.80
N ILE A 81 -0.85 -15.93 -12.11
CA ILE A 81 -0.80 -17.26 -12.75
C ILE A 81 -0.85 -18.37 -11.69
N ASP A 82 0.21 -18.54 -10.91
CA ASP A 82 0.36 -19.61 -9.92
C ASP A 82 -0.05 -19.14 -8.52
N GLU A 83 0.51 -18.02 -8.05
CA GLU A 83 0.22 -17.44 -6.73
C GLU A 83 0.24 -15.91 -6.74
N ASP A 84 -0.32 -15.26 -5.71
CA ASP A 84 -0.38 -13.80 -5.69
C ASP A 84 1.01 -13.19 -5.45
N LEU A 85 1.57 -12.51 -6.46
CA LEU A 85 2.88 -11.85 -6.39
C LEU A 85 2.97 -10.86 -5.21
N ASN A 86 1.85 -10.29 -4.78
CA ASN A 86 1.79 -9.39 -3.62
C ASN A 86 1.58 -10.14 -2.30
N ARG A 87 1.95 -11.42 -2.22
CA ARG A 87 1.92 -12.25 -1.00
C ARG A 87 3.22 -13.03 -0.74
N VAL A 88 4.20 -12.96 -1.65
CA VAL A 88 5.41 -13.79 -1.58
C VAL A 88 6.63 -13.10 -0.97
N TRP A 89 6.55 -11.83 -0.55
CA TRP A 89 7.70 -10.99 -0.14
C TRP A 89 8.17 -11.15 1.32
N LEU A 90 7.94 -12.33 1.91
CA LEU A 90 8.51 -12.65 3.22
C LEU A 90 10.03 -12.87 3.11
N LYS A 91 10.79 -12.53 4.16
CA LYS A 91 12.26 -12.65 4.14
C LYS A 91 12.70 -14.09 3.99
N GLU A 92 11.94 -14.99 4.60
CA GLU A 92 12.11 -16.43 4.54
C GLU A 92 11.97 -16.91 3.08
N ASN A 93 10.90 -16.51 2.40
CA ASN A 93 10.67 -16.83 0.98
C ASN A 93 11.80 -16.27 0.09
N LEU A 94 12.18 -15.00 0.28
CA LEU A 94 13.28 -14.37 -0.45
C LEU A 94 14.63 -15.09 -0.25
N SER A 95 14.85 -15.67 0.93
CA SER A 95 16.06 -16.48 1.19
C SER A 95 16.01 -17.83 0.49
N GLN A 96 14.85 -18.48 0.46
CA GLN A 96 14.63 -19.76 -0.20
C GLN A 96 14.71 -19.67 -1.73
N LEU A 97 14.31 -18.54 -2.33
CA LEU A 97 14.42 -18.28 -3.77
C LEU A 97 15.85 -18.48 -4.31
N LYS A 98 16.88 -18.18 -3.50
CA LYS A 98 18.28 -18.35 -3.93
C LYS A 98 18.71 -19.80 -4.08
N SER A 99 18.09 -20.69 -3.31
CA SER A 99 18.41 -22.13 -3.28
C SER A 99 17.49 -22.96 -4.18
N LYS A 100 16.41 -22.38 -4.70
CA LYS A 100 15.41 -23.12 -5.48
C LYS A 100 15.89 -23.32 -6.91
N THR A 101 15.85 -24.56 -7.40
CA THR A 101 16.31 -24.93 -8.75
C THR A 101 15.26 -24.68 -9.83
N LYS A 102 13.97 -24.75 -9.48
CA LYS A 102 12.85 -24.48 -10.38
C LYS A 102 11.89 -23.49 -9.71
N LEU A 103 11.74 -22.33 -10.35
CA LEU A 103 10.82 -21.28 -9.93
C LEU A 103 9.47 -21.49 -10.63
N ASN A 104 8.38 -21.17 -9.94
CA ASN A 104 7.08 -20.96 -10.57
C ASN A 104 7.03 -19.59 -11.28
N CYS A 105 5.90 -19.23 -11.91
CA CYS A 105 5.77 -17.97 -12.64
C CYS A 105 6.03 -16.76 -11.75
N GLU A 106 5.35 -16.63 -10.61
CA GLU A 106 5.52 -15.46 -9.73
C GLU A 106 6.84 -15.42 -8.96
N GLU A 107 7.47 -16.56 -8.66
CA GLU A 107 8.80 -16.62 -8.07
C GLU A 107 9.87 -16.09 -9.02
N ALA A 108 9.74 -16.34 -10.33
CA ALA A 108 10.63 -15.78 -11.34
C ALA A 108 10.46 -14.25 -11.43
N GLU A 109 9.21 -13.76 -11.47
CA GLU A 109 8.89 -12.32 -11.45
C GLU A 109 9.44 -11.67 -10.16
N GLN A 110 9.24 -12.33 -9.00
CA GLN A 110 9.74 -11.87 -7.71
C GLN A 110 11.26 -11.78 -7.68
N GLN A 111 11.98 -12.79 -8.20
CA GLN A 111 13.43 -12.81 -8.22
C GLN A 111 13.99 -11.65 -9.05
N GLU A 112 13.40 -11.39 -10.23
CA GLU A 112 13.80 -10.28 -11.09
C GLU A 112 13.57 -8.92 -10.43
N LEU A 113 12.36 -8.68 -9.89
CA LEU A 113 12.01 -7.45 -9.17
C LEU A 113 12.91 -7.24 -7.94
N TYR A 114 13.22 -8.31 -7.22
CA TYR A 114 14.11 -8.27 -6.06
C TYR A 114 15.54 -7.86 -6.45
N ASN A 115 16.04 -8.34 -7.59
CA ASN A 115 17.35 -7.95 -8.11
C ASN A 115 17.37 -6.48 -8.55
N ILE A 116 16.32 -6.02 -9.23
CA ILE A 116 16.17 -4.60 -9.62
C ILE A 116 16.14 -3.71 -8.38
N LEU A 117 15.35 -4.08 -7.37
CA LEU A 117 15.28 -3.32 -6.12
C LEU A 117 16.64 -3.23 -5.43
N LYS A 118 17.40 -4.33 -5.39
CA LYS A 118 18.77 -4.32 -4.87
C LYS A 118 19.70 -3.43 -5.66
N GLN A 119 19.59 -3.45 -6.99
CA GLN A 119 20.39 -2.63 -7.87
C GLN A 119 20.11 -1.14 -7.61
N ILE A 120 18.85 -0.73 -7.61
CA ILE A 120 18.44 0.66 -7.31
C ILE A 120 18.97 1.11 -5.95
N LEU A 121 18.79 0.29 -4.91
CA LEU A 121 19.27 0.61 -3.57
C LEU A 121 20.81 0.66 -3.43
N LYS A 122 21.54 0.09 -4.39
CA LYS A 122 23.01 0.09 -4.43
C LYS A 122 23.56 1.25 -5.26
N GLU A 123 22.92 1.56 -6.38
CA GLU A 123 23.43 2.51 -7.38
C GLU A 123 22.93 3.93 -7.19
N ASP A 124 21.73 4.12 -6.64
CA ASP A 124 21.14 5.44 -6.48
C ASP A 124 21.23 5.94 -5.03
N GLU A 125 21.06 7.25 -4.88
CA GLU A 125 20.99 7.91 -3.59
C GLU A 125 19.54 8.27 -3.25
N GLY A 126 19.25 8.34 -1.95
CA GLY A 126 17.93 8.73 -1.46
C GLY A 126 17.79 10.24 -1.23
N PRO A 127 16.62 10.69 -0.74
CA PRO A 127 15.55 9.90 -0.16
C PRO A 127 14.84 8.98 -1.15
N PHE A 128 14.55 7.74 -0.74
CA PHE A 128 13.85 6.77 -1.57
C PHE A 128 12.34 6.82 -1.36
N TYR A 129 11.55 6.64 -2.42
CA TYR A 129 10.10 6.52 -2.36
C TYR A 129 9.67 5.34 -3.22
N PHE A 130 8.83 4.47 -2.68
CA PHE A 130 8.31 3.31 -3.37
C PHE A 130 6.80 3.35 -3.41
N ILE A 131 6.23 3.42 -4.59
CA ILE A 131 4.80 3.60 -4.80
C ILE A 131 4.30 2.44 -5.63
N ASP A 132 3.26 1.76 -5.17
CA ASP A 132 2.64 0.65 -5.87
C ASP A 132 1.24 1.05 -6.33
N LEU A 133 1.01 1.04 -7.65
CA LEU A 133 -0.21 1.51 -8.29
C LEU A 133 -1.14 0.32 -8.55
N HIS A 134 -2.29 0.32 -7.88
CA HIS A 134 -3.31 -0.72 -7.92
C HIS A 134 -4.67 -0.16 -8.33
N THR A 135 -5.57 -1.08 -8.66
CA THR A 135 -7.00 -0.82 -8.82
C THR A 135 -7.78 -1.89 -8.08
N THR A 136 -9.05 -1.63 -7.78
CA THR A 136 -9.90 -2.59 -7.05
C THR A 136 -10.97 -3.21 -7.94
N SER A 137 -11.50 -4.38 -7.55
CA SER A 137 -12.61 -5.01 -8.27
C SER A 137 -13.94 -4.30 -8.09
N SER A 138 -14.07 -3.50 -7.04
CA SER A 138 -15.29 -2.77 -6.68
C SER A 138 -15.21 -1.30 -7.08
N LYS A 139 -16.36 -0.65 -7.28
CA LYS A 139 -16.37 0.82 -7.37
C LYS A 139 -15.87 1.42 -6.04
N THR A 140 -14.91 2.32 -6.13
CA THR A 140 -14.26 2.97 -4.98
C THR A 140 -13.83 4.38 -5.33
N LEU A 141 -13.71 5.24 -4.32
CA LEU A 141 -12.91 6.47 -4.39
C LEU A 141 -11.44 6.08 -4.61
N PRO A 142 -10.59 6.92 -5.23
CA PRO A 142 -9.14 6.73 -5.14
C PRO A 142 -8.69 6.89 -3.68
N PHE A 143 -7.77 6.05 -3.20
CA PHE A 143 -7.27 6.10 -1.82
C PHE A 143 -5.83 5.63 -1.70
N ILE A 144 -5.20 5.99 -0.59
CA ILE A 144 -3.86 5.50 -0.24
C ILE A 144 -3.97 4.44 0.85
N THR A 145 -3.29 3.32 0.67
CA THR A 145 -3.00 2.36 1.73
C THR A 145 -1.58 2.55 2.23
N ILE A 146 -1.42 2.61 3.55
CA ILE A 146 -0.09 2.65 4.16
C ILE A 146 0.00 1.70 5.33
N ASN A 147 1.22 1.22 5.55
CA ASN A 147 1.61 0.77 6.86
C ASN A 147 1.72 1.96 7.82
N ASP A 148 1.47 1.69 9.09
CA ASP A 148 1.31 2.75 10.06
C ASP A 148 2.62 3.30 10.66
N ALA A 149 3.51 3.79 9.79
CA ALA A 149 4.72 4.53 10.16
C ALA A 149 4.53 6.05 9.98
N LEU A 150 5.10 6.87 10.87
CA LEU A 150 4.95 8.33 10.82
C LEU A 150 5.48 8.94 9.51
N ILE A 151 6.54 8.39 8.91
CA ILE A 151 7.05 8.85 7.61
C ILE A 151 5.99 8.72 6.50
N ASN A 152 5.25 7.61 6.50
CA ASN A 152 4.22 7.33 5.50
C ASN A 152 2.96 8.15 5.75
N ARG A 153 2.53 8.28 7.02
CA ARG A 153 1.42 9.18 7.39
C ARG A 153 1.66 10.61 6.92
N LYS A 154 2.86 11.14 7.16
CA LYS A 154 3.21 12.51 6.79
C LYS A 154 3.23 12.68 5.28
N PHE A 155 3.85 11.76 4.55
CA PHE A 155 3.91 11.86 3.10
C PHE A 155 2.53 11.66 2.44
N SER A 156 1.74 10.68 2.89
CA SER A 156 0.39 10.43 2.35
C SER A 156 -0.59 11.56 2.65
N SER A 157 -0.42 12.30 3.76
CA SER A 157 -1.27 13.45 4.10
C SER A 157 -1.20 14.62 3.11
N LEU A 158 -0.22 14.64 2.20
CA LEU A 158 -0.08 15.65 1.16
C LEU A 158 -1.10 15.49 0.03
N PHE A 159 -1.65 14.28 -0.13
CA PHE A 159 -2.53 13.94 -1.23
C PHE A 159 -4.00 14.20 -0.85
N PRO A 160 -4.84 14.68 -1.79
CA PRO A 160 -6.24 15.00 -1.50
C PRO A 160 -7.15 13.76 -1.61
N VAL A 161 -6.77 12.66 -0.98
CA VAL A 161 -7.48 11.37 -1.02
C VAL A 161 -7.55 10.75 0.38
N PRO A 162 -8.54 9.89 0.67
CA PRO A 162 -8.61 9.20 1.95
C PRO A 162 -7.43 8.24 2.13
N ILE A 163 -7.06 8.00 3.38
CA ILE A 163 -5.94 7.12 3.76
C ILE A 163 -6.50 5.97 4.60
N VAL A 164 -6.12 4.74 4.27
CA VAL A 164 -6.49 3.54 5.03
C VAL A 164 -5.25 2.93 5.67
N LEU A 165 -5.24 2.88 7.00
CA LEU A 165 -4.16 2.34 7.81
C LEU A 165 -4.39 0.86 8.13
N GLY A 166 -3.31 0.08 8.11
CA GLY A 166 -3.28 -1.23 8.73
C GLY A 166 -3.86 -2.36 7.87
N VAL A 167 -4.07 -2.15 6.57
CA VAL A 167 -4.46 -3.22 5.63
C VAL A 167 -3.42 -4.35 5.68
N GLU A 168 -2.13 -4.00 5.78
CA GLU A 168 -1.00 -4.92 5.85
C GLU A 168 -0.97 -5.77 7.14
N GLU A 169 -1.67 -5.38 8.21
CA GLU A 169 -1.80 -6.27 9.40
C GLU A 169 -2.63 -7.52 9.09
N TYR A 170 -3.38 -7.48 8.00
CA TYR A 170 -4.25 -8.54 7.56
C TYR A 170 -3.73 -9.25 6.30
N LEU A 171 -2.63 -8.76 5.71
CA LEU A 171 -2.04 -9.32 4.49
C LEU A 171 -0.61 -9.79 4.78
N ASP A 172 -0.33 -11.05 4.47
CA ASP A 172 1.00 -11.62 4.63
C ASP A 172 1.80 -11.52 3.33
N GLY A 173 3.04 -11.03 3.42
CA GLY A 173 3.98 -10.96 2.31
C GLY A 173 3.75 -9.93 1.18
N PRO A 174 3.06 -8.77 1.34
CA PRO A 174 3.08 -7.72 0.31
C PRO A 174 4.46 -7.14 0.00
N LEU A 175 4.69 -6.73 -1.25
CA LEU A 175 5.90 -6.03 -1.70
C LEU A 175 6.20 -4.82 -0.83
N LEU A 176 5.20 -3.95 -0.64
CA LEU A 176 5.35 -2.76 0.20
C LEU A 176 5.62 -3.09 1.67
N SER A 177 5.16 -4.24 2.17
CA SER A 177 5.50 -4.67 3.53
C SER A 177 6.98 -5.02 3.68
N TYR A 178 7.61 -5.56 2.63
CA TYR A 178 9.05 -5.78 2.60
C TYR A 178 9.82 -4.45 2.54
N ILE A 179 9.41 -3.54 1.64
CA ILE A 179 10.05 -2.22 1.49
C ILE A 179 9.97 -1.39 2.79
N ASN A 180 8.82 -1.41 3.47
CA ASN A 180 8.66 -0.76 4.76
C ASN A 180 9.58 -1.31 5.85
N GLN A 181 9.91 -2.61 5.79
CA GLN A 181 10.89 -3.19 6.72
C GLN A 181 12.31 -2.70 6.43
N LEU A 182 12.61 -2.25 5.21
CA LEU A 182 13.85 -1.56 4.87
C LEU A 182 13.88 -0.10 5.35
N GLY A 183 12.71 0.44 5.73
CA GLY A 183 12.59 1.74 6.39
C GLY A 183 12.30 2.93 5.47
N TYR A 184 12.05 2.69 4.19
CA TYR A 184 11.77 3.75 3.21
C TYR A 184 10.29 4.14 3.20
N VAL A 185 10.01 5.34 2.66
CA VAL A 185 8.64 5.75 2.38
C VAL A 185 8.05 4.81 1.36
N SER A 186 6.89 4.23 1.69
CA SER A 186 6.18 3.41 0.72
C SER A 186 4.67 3.47 0.87
N LEU A 187 3.99 3.61 -0.28
CA LEU A 187 2.56 3.85 -0.38
C LEU A 187 1.95 2.89 -1.41
N GLY A 188 0.82 2.27 -1.07
CA GLY A 188 -0.06 1.69 -2.07
C GLY A 188 -1.08 2.74 -2.49
N PHE A 189 -1.27 2.95 -3.79
CA PHE A 189 -2.31 3.83 -4.30
C PHE A 189 -3.31 3.02 -5.10
N GLU A 190 -4.56 3.09 -4.68
CA GLU A 190 -5.68 2.38 -5.28
C GLU A 190 -6.50 3.42 -6.05
N SER A 191 -6.38 3.42 -7.38
CA SER A 191 -6.81 4.57 -8.20
C SER A 191 -8.30 4.58 -8.56
N GLY A 192 -9.02 3.50 -8.27
CA GLY A 192 -10.41 3.29 -8.71
C GLY A 192 -10.72 1.83 -9.01
N GLN A 193 -11.71 1.59 -9.86
CA GLN A 193 -12.06 0.23 -10.34
C GLN A 193 -11.20 -0.16 -11.55
N HIS A 194 -10.92 -1.46 -11.73
CA HIS A 194 -10.03 -2.00 -12.77
C HIS A 194 -10.25 -1.47 -14.20
N ASP A 195 -11.51 -1.33 -14.62
CA ASP A 195 -11.90 -1.00 -15.99
C ASP A 195 -12.39 0.45 -16.13
N ASP A 196 -12.26 1.27 -15.08
CA ASP A 196 -12.67 2.67 -15.11
C ASP A 196 -11.59 3.53 -15.77
N LEU A 197 -11.97 4.31 -16.80
CA LEU A 197 -11.09 5.28 -17.44
C LEU A 197 -10.51 6.28 -16.45
N ASN A 198 -11.29 6.67 -15.43
CA ASN A 198 -10.83 7.59 -14.41
C ASN A 198 -9.68 7.01 -13.58
N SER A 199 -9.55 5.68 -13.47
CA SER A 199 -8.42 5.05 -12.77
C SER A 199 -7.07 5.40 -13.41
N ILE A 200 -7.03 5.56 -14.74
CA ILE A 200 -5.79 5.94 -15.45
C ILE A 200 -5.45 7.40 -15.14
N SER A 201 -6.43 8.30 -15.32
CA SER A 201 -6.28 9.73 -15.00
C SER A 201 -5.89 9.98 -13.54
N ASN A 202 -6.45 9.21 -12.61
CA ASN A 202 -6.11 9.25 -11.18
C ASN A 202 -4.66 8.82 -10.94
N ASN A 203 -4.20 7.74 -11.56
CA ASN A 203 -2.80 7.32 -11.47
C ASN A 203 -1.85 8.38 -12.04
N VAL A 204 -2.14 8.96 -13.21
CA VAL A 204 -1.32 10.03 -13.79
C VAL A 204 -1.23 11.22 -12.84
N ALA A 205 -2.37 11.68 -12.31
CA ALA A 205 -2.41 12.76 -11.34
C ALA A 205 -1.58 12.43 -10.07
N PHE A 206 -1.72 11.22 -9.55
CA PHE A 206 -0.98 10.75 -8.37
C PHE A 206 0.53 10.68 -8.61
N ILE A 207 0.98 10.20 -9.77
CA ILE A 207 2.39 10.17 -10.18
C ILE A 207 2.97 11.59 -10.15
N PHE A 208 2.35 12.54 -10.86
CA PHE A 208 2.88 13.92 -10.92
C PHE A 208 2.89 14.62 -9.56
N LEU A 209 1.84 14.44 -8.74
CA LEU A 209 1.82 14.98 -7.38
C LEU A 209 2.93 14.35 -6.52
N SER A 210 3.15 13.04 -6.64
CA SER A 210 4.23 12.33 -5.94
C SER A 210 5.61 12.88 -6.33
N LEU A 211 5.85 13.10 -7.62
CA LEU A 211 7.10 13.66 -8.12
C LEU A 211 7.37 15.07 -7.56
N VAL A 212 6.33 15.92 -7.50
CA VAL A 212 6.45 17.27 -6.93
C VAL A 212 6.68 17.23 -5.42
N TYR A 213 5.91 16.42 -4.70
CA TYR A 213 6.01 16.32 -3.23
C TYR A 213 7.33 15.71 -2.76
N ALA A 214 7.87 14.76 -3.52
CA ALA A 214 9.17 14.17 -3.27
C ALA A 214 10.35 15.05 -3.71
N LYS A 215 10.09 16.17 -4.40
CA LYS A 215 11.09 17.09 -4.98
C LYS A 215 11.90 16.52 -6.15
N ALA A 216 11.31 15.59 -6.91
CA ALA A 216 11.87 15.15 -8.19
C ALA A 216 11.54 16.11 -9.34
N LEU A 217 10.43 16.85 -9.21
CA LEU A 217 10.03 17.94 -10.09
C LEU A 217 9.67 19.17 -9.26
N GLU A 218 9.92 20.37 -9.79
CA GLU A 218 9.41 21.59 -9.19
C GLU A 218 7.95 21.82 -9.60
N LYS A 219 7.13 22.38 -8.70
CA LYS A 219 5.69 22.57 -8.93
C LYS A 219 5.47 23.40 -10.20
N GLU A 220 6.25 24.45 -10.39
CA GLU A 220 6.19 25.40 -11.49
C GLU A 220 6.56 24.76 -12.83
N SER A 221 7.32 23.66 -12.81
CA SER A 221 7.69 22.92 -14.01
C SER A 221 6.56 22.01 -14.53
N VAL A 222 5.57 21.70 -13.69
CA VAL A 222 4.44 20.82 -14.02
C VAL A 222 3.25 21.68 -14.46
N LYS A 223 3.11 21.87 -15.78
CA LYS A 223 2.08 22.74 -16.39
C LYS A 223 0.65 22.50 -15.87
N ASN A 224 0.30 21.24 -15.61
CA ASN A 224 -1.06 20.84 -15.21
C ASN A 224 -1.18 20.51 -13.72
N TYR A 225 -0.30 21.05 -12.87
CA TYR A 225 -0.27 20.69 -11.44
C TYR A 225 -1.63 20.86 -10.75
N ASP A 226 -2.27 22.02 -10.88
CA ASP A 226 -3.52 22.30 -10.16
C ASP A 226 -4.68 21.44 -10.70
N ALA A 227 -4.63 21.06 -11.98
CA ALA A 227 -5.57 20.11 -12.56
C ALA A 227 -5.39 18.71 -11.95
N TYR A 228 -4.16 18.21 -11.83
CA TYR A 228 -3.90 16.91 -11.18
C TYR A 228 -4.39 16.86 -9.74
N TYR A 229 -4.15 17.92 -8.97
CA TYR A 229 -4.67 18.03 -7.61
C TYR A 229 -6.21 18.03 -7.60
N SER A 230 -6.83 18.80 -8.49
CA SER A 230 -8.29 18.90 -8.59
C SER A 230 -8.94 17.59 -9.03
N THR A 231 -8.33 16.85 -9.95
CA THR A 231 -8.78 15.51 -10.37
C THR A 231 -8.87 14.58 -9.17
N LEU A 232 -7.77 14.40 -8.42
CA LEU A 232 -7.79 13.51 -7.25
C LEU A 232 -8.76 13.98 -6.16
N ALA A 233 -8.83 15.29 -5.92
CA ALA A 233 -9.72 15.86 -4.92
C ALA A 233 -11.20 15.68 -5.30
N SER A 234 -11.54 15.79 -6.58
CA SER A 234 -12.90 15.58 -7.09
C SER A 234 -13.28 14.11 -7.05
N GLU A 235 -12.43 13.23 -7.58
CA GLU A 235 -12.67 11.79 -7.64
C GLU A 235 -12.73 11.16 -6.23
N SER A 236 -12.04 11.76 -5.26
CA SER A 236 -12.14 11.37 -3.85
C SER A 236 -13.35 11.96 -3.12
N ASN A 237 -14.23 12.70 -3.79
CA ASN A 237 -15.33 13.47 -3.17
C ASN A 237 -14.84 14.39 -2.04
N GLN A 238 -13.68 15.01 -2.22
CA GLN A 238 -12.99 15.85 -1.24
C GLN A 238 -12.70 15.12 0.08
N ASN A 239 -12.75 13.79 0.08
CA ASN A 239 -12.51 13.00 1.27
C ASN A 239 -11.01 12.92 1.54
N LYS A 240 -10.59 13.41 2.71
CA LYS A 240 -9.21 13.33 3.22
C LYS A 240 -9.16 12.64 4.58
N GLU A 241 -10.20 11.88 4.90
CA GLU A 241 -10.32 11.20 6.17
C GLU A 241 -9.33 10.03 6.24
N ILE A 242 -8.92 9.73 7.46
CA ILE A 242 -8.02 8.62 7.76
C ILE A 242 -8.85 7.52 8.42
N PHE A 243 -8.72 6.30 7.92
CA PHE A 243 -9.45 5.14 8.37
C PHE A 243 -8.48 4.06 8.89
N GLU A 244 -8.96 3.22 9.80
CA GLU A 244 -8.30 1.98 10.21
C GLU A 244 -9.12 0.76 9.80
N VAL A 245 -8.45 -0.32 9.40
CA VAL A 245 -9.10 -1.62 9.24
C VAL A 245 -9.37 -2.23 10.62
N VAL A 246 -10.65 -2.53 10.89
CA VAL A 246 -11.09 -3.14 12.15
C VAL A 246 -11.51 -4.59 11.99
N TYR A 247 -11.77 -5.03 10.76
CA TYR A 247 -12.21 -6.39 10.47
C TYR A 247 -11.85 -6.78 9.03
N LEU A 248 -11.53 -8.07 8.86
CA LEU A 248 -11.40 -8.74 7.59
C LEU A 248 -12.23 -10.03 7.65
N HIS A 249 -13.10 -10.24 6.67
CA HIS A 249 -13.70 -11.52 6.39
C HIS A 249 -12.78 -12.34 5.47
N ARG A 250 -12.09 -13.35 6.01
CA ARG A 250 -11.25 -14.26 5.22
C ARG A 250 -12.07 -15.39 4.64
N LEU A 251 -11.78 -15.75 3.40
CA LEU A 251 -12.38 -16.90 2.73
C LEU A 251 -11.60 -18.17 3.06
N ASN A 252 -12.32 -19.28 3.26
CA ASN A 252 -11.74 -20.59 3.53
C ASN A 252 -12.12 -21.62 2.45
N GLY A 253 -11.93 -21.26 1.18
CA GLY A 253 -12.28 -22.13 0.03
C GLY A 253 -13.77 -22.43 -0.08
N GLU A 254 -14.61 -21.56 0.47
CA GLU A 254 -16.06 -21.66 0.39
C GLU A 254 -16.62 -20.92 -0.83
N ASP A 255 -17.77 -21.38 -1.33
CA ASP A 255 -18.53 -20.67 -2.38
C ASP A 255 -19.08 -19.36 -1.79
N PHE A 256 -18.26 -18.33 -1.86
CA PHE A 256 -18.50 -17.00 -1.32
C PHE A 256 -18.98 -16.07 -2.42
N LYS A 257 -20.08 -15.37 -2.15
CA LYS A 257 -20.62 -14.37 -3.06
C LYS A 257 -21.01 -13.12 -2.31
N MET A 258 -20.37 -12.00 -2.65
CA MET A 258 -20.80 -10.68 -2.21
C MET A 258 -22.20 -10.37 -2.76
N ILE A 259 -23.03 -9.71 -1.94
CA ILE A 259 -24.21 -9.06 -2.48
C ILE A 259 -23.74 -7.97 -3.46
N PRO A 260 -24.36 -7.86 -4.66
CA PRO A 260 -23.97 -6.87 -5.64
C PRO A 260 -24.07 -5.43 -5.11
N ASN A 261 -23.30 -4.53 -5.74
CA ASN A 261 -23.41 -3.07 -5.58
C ASN A 261 -22.91 -2.45 -4.27
N PHE A 262 -22.27 -3.20 -3.38
CA PHE A 262 -21.49 -2.58 -2.31
C PHE A 262 -20.27 -1.85 -2.88
N LYS A 263 -20.06 -0.62 -2.41
CA LYS A 263 -18.90 0.21 -2.78
C LYS A 263 -17.97 0.37 -1.59
N SER A 264 -16.68 0.49 -1.84
CA SER A 264 -15.75 0.88 -0.78
C SER A 264 -16.17 2.23 -0.17
N PHE A 265 -15.97 2.39 1.13
CA PHE A 265 -16.38 3.55 1.94
C PHE A 265 -17.91 3.72 2.15
N GLN A 266 -18.73 2.77 1.67
CA GLN A 266 -20.17 2.76 1.92
C GLN A 266 -20.46 2.43 3.40
N ASN A 267 -21.40 3.15 4.01
CA ASN A 267 -21.84 2.85 5.37
C ASN A 267 -22.64 1.54 5.40
N VAL A 268 -22.37 0.71 6.41
CA VAL A 268 -23.10 -0.53 6.70
C VAL A 268 -23.47 -0.58 8.18
N LYS A 269 -24.59 -1.21 8.52
CA LYS A 269 -25.05 -1.40 9.90
C LYS A 269 -24.65 -2.77 10.44
N LYS A 270 -24.42 -2.86 11.75
CA LYS A 270 -24.26 -4.15 12.42
C LYS A 270 -25.49 -5.03 12.14
N GLY A 271 -25.26 -6.27 11.70
CA GLY A 271 -26.31 -7.21 11.32
C GLY A 271 -26.80 -7.09 9.89
N GLU A 272 -26.39 -6.07 9.13
CA GLU A 272 -26.71 -5.96 7.69
C GLU A 272 -26.05 -7.09 6.91
N GLN A 273 -26.82 -7.73 6.02
CA GLN A 273 -26.31 -8.80 5.18
C GLN A 273 -25.37 -8.23 4.11
N LEU A 274 -24.16 -8.77 4.02
CA LEU A 274 -23.14 -8.33 3.08
C LEU A 274 -22.85 -9.38 2.01
N ALA A 275 -22.91 -10.66 2.36
CA ALA A 275 -22.55 -11.76 1.48
C ALA A 275 -23.29 -13.04 1.85
N THR A 276 -23.14 -14.06 1.00
CA THR A 276 -23.58 -15.43 1.25
C THR A 276 -22.41 -16.38 1.05
N ALA A 277 -22.25 -17.36 1.94
CA ALA A 277 -21.30 -18.46 1.78
C ALA A 277 -21.95 -19.79 2.14
N LYS A 278 -21.90 -20.81 1.25
CA LYS A 278 -22.52 -22.13 1.48
C LYS A 278 -23.98 -22.03 1.98
N ASN A 279 -24.78 -21.18 1.36
CA ASN A 279 -26.17 -20.87 1.74
C ASN A 279 -26.36 -20.26 3.15
N LYS A 280 -25.28 -19.82 3.80
CA LYS A 280 -25.34 -19.05 5.05
C LYS A 280 -25.14 -17.57 4.79
N THR A 281 -25.91 -16.77 5.50
CA THR A 281 -25.85 -15.32 5.49
C THR A 281 -24.61 -14.83 6.24
N ILE A 282 -23.81 -13.98 5.61
CA ILE A 282 -22.69 -13.27 6.24
C ILE A 282 -23.12 -11.82 6.49
N ASN A 283 -23.21 -11.46 7.77
CA ASN A 283 -23.64 -10.14 8.20
C ASN A 283 -22.45 -9.29 8.67
N SER A 284 -22.60 -7.96 8.57
CA SER A 284 -21.61 -7.03 9.11
C SER A 284 -21.53 -7.16 10.64
N PRO A 285 -20.32 -7.37 11.22
CA PRO A 285 -20.16 -7.39 12.66
C PRO A 285 -20.20 -5.98 13.30
N TYR A 286 -20.14 -4.91 12.49
CA TYR A 286 -20.04 -3.53 12.96
C TYR A 286 -20.96 -2.57 12.19
N THR A 287 -21.38 -1.49 12.86
CA THR A 287 -21.88 -0.28 12.18
C THR A 287 -20.68 0.60 11.84
N ALA A 288 -20.29 0.64 10.58
CA ALA A 288 -19.04 1.24 10.10
C ALA A 288 -19.09 1.38 8.56
N LYS A 289 -17.94 1.31 7.87
CA LYS A 289 -17.88 1.32 6.40
C LYS A 289 -17.36 0.00 5.84
N ILE A 290 -18.01 -0.54 4.82
CA ILE A 290 -17.48 -1.67 4.05
C ILE A 290 -16.36 -1.19 3.12
N PHE A 291 -15.38 -2.05 2.88
CA PHE A 291 -14.16 -1.70 2.16
C PHE A 291 -13.63 -2.90 1.36
N MET A 292 -13.19 -2.63 0.12
CA MET A 292 -12.69 -3.61 -0.86
C MET A 292 -13.50 -4.92 -0.90
N PRO A 293 -14.82 -4.87 -1.18
CA PRO A 293 -15.61 -6.07 -1.37
C PRO A 293 -15.13 -6.85 -2.62
N LEU A 294 -14.99 -8.16 -2.47
CA LEU A 294 -14.51 -9.07 -3.51
C LEU A 294 -15.59 -9.34 -4.55
N TYR A 295 -15.39 -8.84 -5.77
CA TYR A 295 -16.26 -9.09 -6.92
C TYR A 295 -15.56 -9.85 -8.06
N GLN A 296 -14.26 -10.05 -7.95
CA GLN A 296 -13.47 -10.87 -8.88
C GLN A 296 -13.50 -12.35 -8.47
N THR A 297 -13.10 -13.24 -9.39
CA THR A 297 -13.14 -14.69 -9.20
C THR A 297 -12.00 -15.24 -8.33
N LYS A 298 -10.85 -14.55 -8.28
CA LYS A 298 -9.67 -14.94 -7.48
C LYS A 298 -9.49 -13.99 -6.30
N GLY A 299 -9.21 -14.52 -5.11
CA GLY A 299 -8.89 -13.75 -3.91
C GLY A 299 -9.19 -14.52 -2.63
N ASN A 300 -8.51 -14.14 -1.53
CA ASN A 300 -8.68 -14.80 -0.22
C ASN A 300 -9.40 -13.90 0.80
N GLU A 301 -9.60 -12.63 0.45
CA GLU A 301 -10.21 -11.60 1.28
C GLU A 301 -11.59 -11.25 0.72
N GLY A 302 -12.66 -11.58 1.45
CA GLY A 302 -14.03 -11.34 1.00
C GLY A 302 -14.44 -9.87 1.09
N PHE A 303 -14.24 -9.25 2.25
CA PHE A 303 -14.39 -7.80 2.45
C PHE A 303 -13.72 -7.37 3.75
N PHE A 304 -13.47 -6.06 3.85
CA PHE A 304 -12.99 -5.41 5.06
C PHE A 304 -14.06 -4.50 5.64
N ILE A 305 -13.94 -4.20 6.93
CA ILE A 305 -14.67 -3.10 7.56
C ILE A 305 -13.65 -2.10 8.10
N ILE A 306 -13.88 -0.83 7.78
CA ILE A 306 -13.02 0.29 8.20
C ILE A 306 -13.78 1.29 9.07
N LYS A 307 -13.06 1.91 10.01
CA LYS A 307 -13.58 3.00 10.86
C LYS A 307 -12.74 4.24 10.70
N LYS A 308 -13.40 5.40 10.73
CA LYS A 308 -12.72 6.70 10.73
C LYS A 308 -11.94 6.87 12.03
N ILE A 309 -10.70 7.30 11.93
CA ILE A 309 -9.85 7.66 13.07
C ILE A 309 -10.03 9.14 13.35
N HIS A 310 -10.37 9.49 14.59
CA HIS A 310 -10.49 10.89 14.97
C HIS A 310 -9.10 11.56 15.00
N PRO A 311 -8.93 12.78 14.44
CA PRO A 311 -7.62 13.47 14.39
C PRO A 311 -6.92 13.60 15.76
N PHE A 312 -7.70 13.71 16.84
CA PHE A 312 -7.19 13.72 18.21
C PHE A 312 -6.31 12.49 18.53
N PHE A 313 -6.76 11.28 18.17
CA PHE A 313 -6.00 10.06 18.43
C PHE A 313 -4.74 9.98 17.57
N LEU A 314 -4.76 10.53 16.35
CA LEU A 314 -3.58 10.61 15.50
C LEU A 314 -2.51 11.53 16.12
N LYS A 315 -2.91 12.69 16.66
CA LYS A 315 -2.00 13.62 17.36
C LYS A 315 -1.40 12.99 18.61
N ILE A 316 -2.21 12.33 19.45
CA ILE A 316 -1.72 11.61 20.62
C ILE A 316 -0.73 10.51 20.20
N SER A 317 -1.09 9.71 19.20
CA SER A 317 -0.21 8.66 18.66
C SER A 317 1.13 9.24 18.21
N GLU A 318 1.12 10.38 17.52
CA GLU A 318 2.33 11.05 17.08
C GLU A 318 3.21 11.53 18.25
N ILE A 319 2.61 12.16 19.27
CA ILE A 319 3.33 12.64 20.46
C ILE A 319 3.99 11.46 21.19
N ILE A 320 3.22 10.40 21.47
CA ILE A 320 3.70 9.20 22.17
C ILE A 320 4.89 8.58 21.44
N ARG A 321 4.80 8.45 20.11
CA ARG A 321 5.87 7.87 19.28
C ARG A 321 7.11 8.77 19.19
N LYS A 322 6.93 10.09 19.12
CA LYS A 322 8.05 11.06 19.13
C LYS A 322 8.82 11.01 20.44
N MET A 323 8.10 10.91 21.56
CA MET A 323 8.69 10.82 22.89
C MET A 323 9.27 9.43 23.22
N LYS A 324 9.22 8.46 22.30
CA LYS A 324 9.68 7.07 22.50
C LYS A 324 9.07 6.42 23.76
N LEU A 325 7.83 6.80 24.08
CA LEU A 325 7.05 6.21 25.17
C LEU A 325 6.54 4.80 24.80
N ASP A 326 6.87 4.29 23.60
CA ASP A 326 6.67 2.90 23.19
C ASP A 326 7.33 1.90 24.14
N THR A 327 8.30 2.34 24.93
CA THR A 327 8.96 1.54 25.95
C THR A 327 8.14 1.37 27.23
N LEU A 328 7.23 2.30 27.53
CA LEU A 328 6.38 2.24 28.73
C LEU A 328 5.28 1.19 28.62
N ILE A 329 4.96 0.74 27.40
CA ILE A 329 3.90 -0.26 27.19
C ILE A 329 4.23 -1.60 27.86
N THR A 330 5.52 -1.90 28.13
CA THR A 330 5.93 -3.11 28.85
C THR A 330 5.68 -3.06 30.35
N ILE A 331 5.25 -1.92 30.90
CA ILE A 331 4.80 -1.82 32.30
C ILE A 331 3.44 -2.54 32.46
N LEU A 332 2.66 -2.62 31.39
CA LEU A 332 1.36 -3.27 31.43
C LEU A 332 1.51 -4.80 31.57
N PRO A 333 0.64 -5.45 32.36
CA PRO A 333 0.76 -6.87 32.66
C PRO A 333 0.62 -7.73 31.40
N GLY A 334 1.50 -8.74 31.28
CA GLY A 334 1.49 -9.68 30.15
C GLY A 334 2.21 -9.18 28.90
N ILE A 335 2.90 -8.04 28.93
CA ILE A 335 3.71 -7.52 27.83
C ILE A 335 5.20 -7.62 28.18
N THR A 336 5.98 -8.26 27.30
CA THR A 336 7.43 -8.42 27.49
C THR A 336 8.18 -8.13 26.20
N TRP A 337 9.45 -7.74 26.31
CA TRP A 337 10.33 -7.63 25.15
C TRP A 337 10.75 -9.02 24.68
N MET A 338 10.60 -9.27 23.38
CA MET A 338 11.24 -10.40 22.71
C MET A 338 12.59 -9.98 22.11
N ASP A 339 12.63 -8.79 21.51
CA ASP A 339 13.84 -8.16 20.98
C ASP A 339 13.73 -6.65 21.21
N LYS A 340 14.47 -6.13 22.19
CA LYS A 340 14.43 -4.72 22.55
C LYS A 340 15.05 -3.84 21.49
N GLU A 341 16.03 -4.29 20.70
CA GLU A 341 16.64 -3.46 19.67
C GLU A 341 15.70 -3.30 18.48
N LYS A 342 15.16 -4.42 18.00
CA LYS A 342 14.21 -4.45 16.87
C LYS A 342 12.80 -3.99 17.22
N GLY A 343 12.53 -3.68 18.49
CA GLY A 343 11.23 -3.20 18.94
C GLY A 343 10.13 -4.26 18.88
N VAL A 344 10.47 -5.52 19.20
CA VAL A 344 9.53 -6.64 19.14
C VAL A 344 9.02 -6.97 20.54
N LEU A 345 7.71 -6.88 20.72
CA LEU A 345 7.01 -7.24 21.94
C LEU A 345 6.32 -8.58 21.81
N ARG A 346 6.27 -9.30 22.92
CA ARG A 346 5.46 -10.50 23.13
C ARG A 346 4.35 -10.17 24.11
N VAL A 347 3.11 -10.31 23.67
CA VAL A 347 1.91 -10.07 24.47
C VAL A 347 1.25 -11.41 24.79
N ASN A 348 1.07 -11.71 26.08
CA ASN A 348 0.32 -12.87 26.55
C ASN A 348 -1.18 -12.58 26.48
N LEU A 349 -1.88 -13.27 25.59
CA LEU A 349 -3.30 -13.04 25.31
C LEU A 349 -4.24 -13.43 26.46
N LYS A 350 -3.78 -14.28 27.40
CA LYS A 350 -4.56 -14.64 28.59
C LYS A 350 -4.56 -13.52 29.63
N VAL A 351 -3.43 -12.82 29.77
CA VAL A 351 -3.25 -11.73 30.75
C VAL A 351 -3.71 -10.40 30.17
N ALA A 352 -3.32 -10.10 28.92
CA ALA A 352 -3.65 -8.87 28.22
C ALA A 352 -5.03 -8.90 27.53
N LYS A 353 -5.94 -9.81 27.92
CA LYS A 353 -7.23 -10.04 27.26
C LYS A 353 -8.09 -8.77 27.15
N TYR A 354 -7.94 -7.87 28.11
CA TYR A 354 -8.68 -6.60 28.19
C TYR A 354 -7.94 -5.41 27.57
N LEU A 355 -6.69 -5.57 27.13
CA LEU A 355 -5.97 -4.51 26.43
C LEU A 355 -6.47 -4.43 24.98
N ALA A 356 -7.07 -3.29 24.64
CA ALA A 356 -7.59 -3.06 23.30
C ALA A 356 -6.45 -2.97 22.27
N LYS A 357 -6.65 -3.59 21.08
CA LYS A 357 -5.77 -3.47 19.91
C LYS A 357 -5.38 -2.01 19.62
N GLN A 358 -6.32 -1.10 19.83
CA GLN A 358 -6.15 0.36 19.65
C GLN A 358 -5.07 0.97 20.54
N ILE A 359 -4.82 0.43 21.74
CA ILE A 359 -3.75 0.92 22.63
C ILE A 359 -2.40 0.65 21.97
N PHE A 360 -2.14 -0.59 21.55
CA PHE A 360 -0.90 -0.94 20.85
C PHE A 360 -0.68 -0.09 19.60
N HIS A 361 -1.76 0.14 18.86
CA HIS A 361 -1.74 0.96 17.65
C HIS A 361 -1.32 2.41 17.94
N LEU A 362 -1.77 2.98 19.05
CA LEU A 362 -1.39 4.31 19.51
C LEU A 362 0.14 4.45 19.67
N PHE A 363 0.76 3.46 20.31
CA PHE A 363 2.21 3.39 20.55
C PHE A 363 3.05 2.98 19.32
N GLY A 364 2.42 2.67 18.18
CA GLY A 364 3.13 2.29 16.95
C GLY A 364 3.46 0.81 16.83
N TYR A 365 2.88 -0.01 17.70
CA TYR A 365 2.96 -1.46 17.63
C TYR A 365 1.86 -2.03 16.76
N ARG A 366 2.23 -2.90 15.83
CA ARG A 366 1.30 -3.64 14.97
C ARG A 366 1.43 -5.14 15.11
N ASN A 367 0.29 -5.82 15.01
CA ASN A 367 0.21 -7.27 15.06
C ASN A 367 0.87 -7.84 13.81
N LYS A 368 1.67 -8.90 13.97
CA LYS A 368 2.24 -9.61 12.82
C LYS A 368 2.13 -11.13 12.94
N GLN A 369 2.20 -11.68 14.14
CA GLN A 369 2.03 -13.12 14.35
C GLN A 369 1.23 -13.38 15.62
N LYS A 370 0.32 -14.34 15.54
CA LYS A 370 -0.55 -14.74 16.64
C LYS A 370 -0.55 -16.26 16.73
N ASN A 371 -0.23 -16.79 17.90
CA ASN A 371 -0.59 -18.15 18.26
C ASN A 371 -1.67 -18.13 19.36
N THR A 372 -2.07 -19.29 19.85
CA THR A 372 -3.17 -19.42 20.83
C THR A 372 -2.89 -18.72 22.16
N THR A 373 -1.63 -18.46 22.50
CA THR A 373 -1.23 -17.94 23.82
C THR A 373 -0.55 -16.57 23.73
N TYR A 374 0.17 -16.29 22.65
CA TYR A 374 1.02 -15.14 22.48
C TYR A 374 0.78 -14.44 21.14
N MET A 375 0.92 -13.11 21.17
CA MET A 375 0.91 -12.25 20.01
C MET A 375 2.21 -11.47 19.95
N LEU A 376 2.85 -11.47 18.78
CA LEU A 376 4.05 -10.67 18.51
C LEU A 376 3.66 -9.34 17.87
N LEU A 377 4.18 -8.28 18.46
CA LEU A 377 3.99 -6.92 18.00
C LEU A 377 5.32 -6.30 17.59
N PHE A 378 5.30 -5.56 16.48
CA PHE A 378 6.50 -4.93 15.93
C PHE A 378 6.33 -3.42 15.93
N ASN A 379 7.31 -2.69 16.46
CA ASN A 379 7.35 -1.24 16.39
C ASN A 379 7.81 -0.78 15.00
N ARG A 380 6.91 -0.15 14.26
CA ARG A 380 7.18 0.31 12.88
C ARG A 380 8.06 1.56 12.81
N GLU A 381 8.15 2.32 13.89
CA GLU A 381 8.94 3.55 13.95
C GLU A 381 10.45 3.29 14.00
N ARG A 382 10.86 2.11 14.48
CA ARG A 382 12.28 1.79 14.70
C ARG A 382 13.03 1.43 13.43
N THR A 383 12.33 0.88 12.43
CA THR A 383 12.95 0.56 11.14
C THR A 383 12.94 1.75 10.19
N SER A 384 12.14 2.78 10.45
CA SER A 384 11.98 3.94 9.56
C SER A 384 13.26 4.78 9.46
N LYS A 385 13.75 5.03 8.24
CA LYS A 385 14.92 5.85 7.95
C LYS A 385 14.61 7.35 7.99
N LYS A 386 14.12 7.83 9.14
CA LYS A 386 13.63 9.22 9.35
C LYS A 386 14.66 10.28 8.97
N GLU A 387 15.94 10.01 9.20
CA GLU A 387 17.04 10.93 8.91
C GLU A 387 17.11 11.33 7.43
N MET A 388 16.71 10.44 6.50
CA MET A 388 16.71 10.74 5.07
C MET A 388 15.67 11.80 4.69
N TYR A 389 14.61 11.96 5.50
CA TYR A 389 13.48 12.83 5.19
C TYR A 389 13.40 14.06 6.10
N LYS A 390 14.17 14.12 7.19
CA LYS A 390 14.04 15.15 8.24
C LYS A 390 14.18 16.60 7.74
N HIS A 391 14.93 16.81 6.66
CA HIS A 391 15.17 18.12 6.08
C HIS A 391 14.05 18.58 5.15
N LEU A 392 13.23 17.65 4.64
CA LEU A 392 12.21 17.93 3.66
C LEU A 392 11.05 18.73 4.26
N LYS A 393 10.51 19.65 3.46
CA LYS A 393 9.43 20.57 3.87
C LYS A 393 8.20 19.82 4.38
N TRP A 394 7.78 18.75 3.69
CA TRP A 394 6.62 17.96 4.09
C TRP A 394 6.84 17.21 5.41
N TYR A 395 8.06 16.78 5.71
CA TYR A 395 8.33 16.07 6.96
C TYR A 395 8.24 17.01 8.18
N LYS A 396 8.66 18.26 8.00
CA LYS A 396 8.63 19.30 9.04
C LYS A 396 7.22 19.90 9.25
N LYS A 397 6.42 20.01 8.20
CA LYS A 397 5.18 20.82 8.19
C LYS A 397 3.91 20.14 8.73
N VAL A 398 3.95 18.89 9.18
CA VAL A 398 2.75 18.23 9.69
C VAL A 398 2.68 18.40 11.21
N SER A 399 1.80 19.31 11.65
CA SER A 399 1.31 19.54 13.02
C SER A 399 -0.21 19.49 13.05
#